data_AF-A0A7W7LMI2-F1
#
_entry.id   AF-A0A7W7LMI2-F1
#
_cell.length_a   1.000
_cell.length_b   1.000
_cell.length_c   1.000
_cell.angle_alpha   90.00
_cell.angle_beta   90.00
_cell.angle_gamma   90.00
#
_symmetry.space_group_name_H-M   'P 1'
#
loop_
_entity.id
_entity.type
_entity.pdbx_description
1 polymer ?
#
loop_
_entity_poly.entity_id
_entity_poly.type
_entity_poly.pdbx_seq_one_letter_code
_entity_poly.pdbx_strand_id
1 'polypeptide(L)'
;MNAHQRSSSHSRRNAARAAAAGALTAGLLGLAPLAHAAQPPAPVAPPASGLAAAHEVAQAPATLKTLSRFFARDGAIAEDKAQPRIEGASVPVYTLSPEFVAGTADAPVAKLEFLASAAVSADGQKASVWTARTGDTWKVVNIATGDDETRYAAEGARKLSGGTVFREPQINAWYVQRGEKVLPLDADAVRAVGEGGTTLDAYRARVHRAYGDKLPGTAYDRKGLAGGYAGSAEQPSVQKAGADRPAAAAPRGDGGSPAVAFAATAGGAALAALGLGGAAVRRLRRR
;
A
#
# COMPACT_ATOMS: atom_id res chain seq x y z
N MET A 1 64.66 5.14 81.92
CA MET A 1 64.86 5.49 80.50
C MET A 1 64.06 4.49 79.67
N ASN A 2 63.04 4.94 78.94
CA ASN A 2 62.62 4.39 77.63
C ASN A 2 61.44 5.22 77.11
N ALA A 3 61.78 6.14 76.21
CA ALA A 3 60.85 6.81 75.32
C ALA A 3 60.93 6.11 73.96
N HIS A 4 59.79 5.71 73.43
CA HIS A 4 59.42 5.65 72.00
C HIS A 4 58.02 5.00 71.94
N GLN A 5 56.96 5.77 72.16
CA GLN A 5 56.21 6.51 71.12
C GLN A 5 55.88 5.64 69.90
N ARG A 6 54.62 5.22 69.81
CA ARG A 6 53.53 5.95 69.12
C ARG A 6 53.82 6.11 67.63
N SER A 7 53.47 5.13 66.79
CA SER A 7 53.26 5.44 65.35
C SER A 7 52.50 4.41 64.49
N SER A 8 51.75 3.45 65.05
CA SER A 8 51.14 2.39 64.20
C SER A 8 49.61 2.33 64.19
N SER A 9 48.90 2.94 65.16
CA SER A 9 47.45 2.73 65.29
C SER A 9 46.57 3.78 64.60
N HIS A 10 47.11 4.96 64.29
CA HIS A 10 46.33 6.07 63.72
C HIS A 10 46.28 6.02 62.19
N SER A 11 47.31 5.46 61.53
CA SER A 11 47.36 5.37 60.07
C SER A 11 46.34 4.36 59.49
N ARG A 12 46.06 3.27 60.22
CA ARG A 12 45.09 2.24 59.78
C ARG A 12 43.63 2.67 59.88
N ARG A 13 43.29 3.62 60.77
CA ARG A 13 41.90 4.09 60.94
C ARG A 13 41.49 5.14 59.90
N ASN A 14 42.46 5.86 59.33
CA ASN A 14 42.19 6.87 58.31
C ASN A 14 42.10 6.27 56.90
N ALA A 15 42.78 5.15 56.63
CA ALA A 15 42.62 4.41 55.37
C ALA A 15 41.21 3.79 55.20
N ALA A 16 40.54 3.44 56.31
CA ALA A 16 39.19 2.89 56.28
C ALA A 16 38.09 3.95 56.04
N ARG A 17 38.36 5.24 56.25
CA ARG A 17 37.39 6.32 56.00
C ARG A 17 37.48 6.96 54.62
N ALA A 18 38.60 6.77 53.90
CA ALA A 18 38.74 7.23 52.52
C ALA A 18 38.18 6.23 51.48
N ALA A 19 37.92 4.97 51.86
CA ALA A 19 37.28 3.98 50.98
C ALA A 19 35.73 4.06 50.96
N ALA A 20 35.12 4.80 51.89
CA ALA A 20 33.66 4.89 52.00
C ALA A 20 33.02 6.09 51.28
N ALA A 21 33.82 7.00 50.69
CA ALA A 21 33.32 8.15 49.93
C ALA A 21 33.50 8.00 48.40
N GLY A 22 34.19 6.95 47.93
CA GLY A 22 34.38 6.67 46.50
C GLY A 22 33.47 5.57 45.92
N ALA A 23 32.68 4.89 46.75
CA ALA A 23 31.88 3.74 46.34
C ALA A 23 30.38 4.02 46.13
N LEU A 24 29.94 5.27 46.32
CA LEU A 24 28.51 5.65 46.23
C LEU A 24 28.14 6.47 44.97
N THR A 25 29.11 6.85 44.14
CA THR A 25 28.85 7.55 42.85
C THR A 25 28.90 6.62 41.62
N ALA A 26 29.33 5.36 41.77
CA ALA A 26 29.34 4.38 40.67
C ALA A 26 28.10 3.47 40.62
N GLY A 27 27.19 3.57 41.59
CA GLY A 27 26.03 2.68 41.73
C GLY A 27 24.70 3.19 41.15
N LEU A 28 24.62 4.45 40.70
CA LEU A 28 23.35 5.09 40.32
C LEU A 28 23.13 5.26 38.80
N LEU A 29 24.08 4.84 37.95
CA LEU A 29 23.92 4.87 36.49
C LEU A 29 23.33 3.58 35.90
N GLY A 30 23.06 2.55 36.71
CA GLY A 30 22.65 1.22 36.24
C GLY A 30 21.14 0.94 36.21
N LEU A 31 20.31 1.86 36.69
CA LEU A 31 18.85 1.66 36.83
C LEU A 31 18.03 2.80 36.19
N ALA A 32 18.57 3.43 35.13
CA ALA A 32 17.66 4.09 34.21
C ALA A 32 16.81 2.98 33.58
N PRO A 33 15.47 2.98 33.74
CA PRO A 33 14.64 2.11 32.92
C PRO A 33 15.02 2.43 31.48
N LEU A 34 15.57 1.44 30.76
CA LEU A 34 15.61 1.50 29.31
C LEU A 34 14.15 1.68 28.92
N ALA A 35 13.77 2.91 28.61
CA ALA A 35 12.47 3.22 28.05
C ALA A 35 12.42 2.41 26.76
N HIS A 36 11.77 1.25 26.84
CA HIS A 36 11.52 0.44 25.66
C HIS A 36 10.53 1.27 24.87
N ALA A 37 11.02 1.95 23.83
CA ALA A 37 10.18 2.69 22.91
C ALA A 37 9.06 1.75 22.47
N ALA A 38 7.81 2.13 22.73
CA ALA A 38 6.66 1.33 22.36
C ALA A 38 6.76 1.05 20.85
N GLN A 39 6.66 -0.22 20.47
CA GLN A 39 6.75 -0.56 19.06
C GLN A 39 5.57 0.10 18.32
N PRO A 40 5.82 0.74 17.17
CA PRO A 40 4.74 1.27 16.36
C PRO A 40 3.71 0.18 16.05
N PRO A 41 2.41 0.53 16.04
CA PRO A 41 1.35 -0.44 15.80
C PRO A 41 1.50 -1.07 14.40
N ALA A 42 1.41 -2.40 14.37
CA ALA A 42 1.44 -3.17 13.14
C ALA A 42 0.02 -3.45 12.65
N PRO A 43 -0.20 -3.60 11.33
CA PRO A 43 -1.50 -4.01 10.82
C PRO A 43 -1.85 -5.42 11.30
N VAL A 44 -3.14 -5.68 11.50
CA VAL A 44 -3.61 -7.02 11.88
C VAL A 44 -3.39 -7.98 10.71
N ALA A 45 -2.62 -9.04 10.96
CA ALA A 45 -2.38 -10.07 9.97
C ALA A 45 -3.66 -10.90 9.71
N PRO A 46 -3.97 -11.25 8.45
CA PRO A 46 -5.08 -12.14 8.17
C PRO A 46 -4.81 -13.54 8.75
N PRO A 47 -5.85 -14.25 9.23
CA PRO A 47 -5.69 -15.60 9.75
C PRO A 47 -5.24 -16.56 8.64
N ALA A 48 -4.52 -17.63 9.01
CA ALA A 48 -4.05 -18.65 8.08
C ALA A 48 -5.18 -19.29 7.26
N SER A 49 -6.36 -19.48 7.86
CA SER A 49 -7.56 -19.96 7.16
C SER A 49 -8.04 -19.01 6.05
N GLY A 50 -7.86 -17.70 6.24
CA GLY A 50 -8.16 -16.70 5.21
C GLY A 50 -7.19 -16.80 4.03
N LEU A 51 -5.89 -16.98 4.31
CA LEU A 51 -4.88 -17.18 3.27
C LEU A 51 -5.13 -18.47 2.47
N ALA A 52 -5.49 -19.56 3.15
CA ALA A 52 -5.84 -20.83 2.51
C ALA A 52 -7.09 -20.71 1.62
N ALA A 53 -8.17 -20.11 2.14
CA ALA A 53 -9.40 -19.92 1.37
C ALA A 53 -9.21 -19.02 0.14
N ALA A 54 -8.41 -17.96 0.26
CA ALA A 54 -8.01 -17.13 -0.88
C ALA A 54 -7.22 -17.92 -1.93
N HIS A 55 -6.29 -18.78 -1.48
CA HIS A 55 -5.51 -19.65 -2.36
C HIS A 55 -6.40 -20.65 -3.11
N GLU A 56 -7.37 -21.27 -2.45
CA GLU A 56 -8.34 -22.18 -3.07
C GLU A 56 -9.16 -21.47 -4.15
N VAL A 57 -9.60 -20.23 -3.89
CA VAL A 57 -10.32 -19.40 -4.87
C VAL A 57 -9.43 -19.04 -6.06
N ALA A 58 -8.15 -18.76 -5.84
CA ALA A 58 -7.19 -18.52 -6.93
C ALA A 58 -6.94 -19.77 -7.79
N GLN A 59 -6.95 -20.96 -7.17
CA GLN A 59 -6.77 -22.25 -7.86
C GLN A 59 -8.04 -22.81 -8.50
N ALA A 60 -9.21 -22.20 -8.27
CA ALA A 60 -10.48 -22.70 -8.78
C ALA A 60 -10.44 -22.82 -10.32
N PRO A 61 -11.05 -23.87 -10.92
CA PRO A 61 -11.03 -24.07 -12.37
C PRO A 61 -11.54 -22.88 -13.19
N ALA A 62 -12.53 -22.16 -12.68
CA ALA A 62 -13.05 -20.95 -13.33
C ALA A 62 -12.02 -19.79 -13.33
N THR A 63 -11.24 -19.66 -12.26
CA THR A 63 -10.14 -18.68 -12.17
C THR A 63 -9.04 -19.06 -13.15
N LEU A 64 -8.61 -20.33 -13.19
CA LEU A 64 -7.61 -20.81 -14.14
C LEU A 64 -8.05 -20.62 -15.60
N LYS A 65 -9.32 -20.88 -15.94
CA LYS A 65 -9.86 -20.58 -17.27
C LYS A 65 -9.79 -19.08 -17.61
N THR A 66 -10.01 -18.21 -16.63
CA THR A 66 -9.88 -16.75 -16.81
C THR A 66 -8.41 -16.35 -17.00
N LEU A 67 -7.49 -16.97 -16.27
CA LEU A 67 -6.06 -16.78 -16.45
C LEU A 67 -5.58 -17.23 -17.83
N SER A 68 -6.10 -18.33 -18.38
CA SER A 68 -5.76 -18.75 -19.76
C SER A 68 -6.07 -17.65 -20.77
N ARG A 69 -7.26 -17.04 -20.69
CA ARG A 69 -7.64 -15.89 -21.53
C ARG A 69 -6.75 -14.68 -21.26
N PHE A 70 -6.45 -14.42 -19.99
CA PHE A 70 -5.61 -13.29 -19.59
C PHE A 70 -4.20 -13.39 -20.19
N PHE A 71 -3.56 -14.55 -20.13
CA PHE A 71 -2.23 -14.75 -20.73
C PHE A 71 -2.25 -14.74 -22.26
N ALA A 72 -3.34 -15.22 -22.87
CA ALA A 72 -3.47 -15.23 -24.32
C ALA A 72 -3.86 -13.88 -24.95
N ARG A 73 -4.21 -12.86 -24.14
CA ARG A 73 -4.81 -11.60 -24.60
C ARG A 73 -3.95 -10.84 -25.64
N ASP A 74 -2.63 -10.95 -25.53
CA ASP A 74 -1.66 -10.25 -26.39
C ASP A 74 -1.20 -11.14 -27.57
N GLY A 75 -1.74 -12.36 -27.70
CA GLY A 75 -1.47 -13.28 -28.80
C GLY A 75 -0.12 -14.01 -28.77
N ALA A 76 0.71 -13.76 -27.75
CA ALA A 76 2.01 -14.42 -27.59
C ALA A 76 1.90 -15.92 -27.30
N ILE A 77 0.79 -16.33 -26.69
CA ILE A 77 0.45 -17.74 -26.39
C ILE A 77 -1.03 -17.97 -26.68
N ALA A 78 -1.38 -19.16 -27.20
CA ALA A 78 -2.78 -19.54 -27.37
C ALA A 78 -3.42 -19.91 -26.02
N GLU A 79 -4.72 -19.63 -25.87
CA GLU A 79 -5.46 -19.84 -24.60
C GLU A 79 -5.34 -21.30 -24.08
N ASP A 80 -5.45 -22.29 -24.96
CA ASP A 80 -5.34 -23.72 -24.61
C ASP A 80 -3.89 -24.12 -24.26
N LYS A 81 -2.89 -23.34 -24.71
CA LYS A 81 -1.47 -23.56 -24.40
C LYS A 81 -1.02 -22.82 -23.16
N ALA A 82 -1.74 -21.81 -22.70
CA ALA A 82 -1.37 -21.00 -21.54
C ALA A 82 -1.19 -21.83 -20.25
N GLN A 83 -2.00 -22.88 -20.06
CA GLN A 83 -1.94 -23.83 -18.93
C GLN A 83 -1.51 -23.18 -17.59
N PRO A 84 -2.26 -22.18 -17.10
CA PRO A 84 -1.88 -21.42 -15.94
C PRO A 84 -1.93 -22.26 -14.67
N ARG A 85 -1.00 -22.00 -13.75
CA ARG A 85 -0.97 -22.57 -12.40
C ARG A 85 -0.72 -21.49 -11.37
N ILE A 86 -1.24 -21.67 -10.16
CA ILE A 86 -0.89 -20.82 -9.01
C ILE A 86 0.41 -21.33 -8.40
N GLU A 87 1.35 -20.44 -8.11
CA GLU A 87 2.62 -20.74 -7.45
C GLU A 87 2.69 -20.15 -6.05
N GLY A 88 3.22 -20.93 -5.11
CA GLY A 88 3.41 -20.50 -3.72
C GLY A 88 2.11 -20.28 -2.95
N ALA A 89 2.25 -19.77 -1.72
CA ALA A 89 1.11 -19.40 -0.90
C ALA A 89 0.58 -18.00 -1.26
N SER A 90 -0.70 -17.76 -0.98
CA SER A 90 -1.23 -16.40 -1.01
C SER A 90 -0.54 -15.52 0.03
N VAL A 91 -0.27 -14.27 -0.32
CA VAL A 91 0.36 -13.29 0.56
C VAL A 91 -0.61 -12.15 0.88
N PRO A 92 -0.55 -11.56 2.09
CA PRO A 92 -1.28 -10.34 2.38
C PRO A 92 -0.67 -9.15 1.64
N VAL A 93 -1.54 -8.29 1.10
CA VAL A 93 -1.15 -7.04 0.47
C VAL A 93 -1.70 -5.89 1.30
N TYR A 94 -0.79 -5.12 1.88
CA TYR A 94 -1.12 -3.95 2.69
C TYR A 94 -0.91 -2.67 1.88
N THR A 95 -1.79 -1.70 2.08
CA THR A 95 -1.74 -0.40 1.40
C THR A 95 -1.65 0.72 2.43
N LEU A 96 -1.00 1.82 2.08
CA LEU A 96 -0.82 3.00 2.93
C LEU A 96 -2.15 3.37 3.62
N SER A 97 -2.13 3.41 4.95
CA SER A 97 -3.34 3.66 5.75
C SER A 97 -3.77 5.13 5.66
N PRO A 98 -5.03 5.42 5.29
CA PRO A 98 -5.56 6.78 5.34
C PRO A 98 -5.47 7.42 6.73
N GLU A 99 -5.62 6.64 7.80
CA GLU A 99 -5.52 7.13 9.18
C GLU A 99 -4.07 7.51 9.54
N PHE A 100 -3.10 6.72 9.05
CA PHE A 100 -1.69 7.05 9.20
C PHE A 100 -1.34 8.36 8.48
N VAL A 101 -1.87 8.52 7.26
CA VAL A 101 -1.76 9.74 6.45
C VAL A 101 -2.44 10.91 7.15
N ALA A 102 -3.59 10.70 7.79
CA ALA A 102 -4.31 11.74 8.53
C ALA A 102 -3.56 12.23 9.77
N GLY A 103 -2.55 11.47 10.24
CA GLY A 103 -1.84 11.76 11.49
C GLY A 103 -2.55 11.23 12.72
N THR A 104 -3.49 10.29 12.58
CA THR A 104 -4.13 9.63 13.71
C THR A 104 -3.08 8.93 14.58
N ALA A 105 -3.13 9.20 15.89
CA ALA A 105 -2.27 8.56 16.87
C ALA A 105 -2.47 7.04 16.81
N ASP A 106 -1.37 6.29 16.92
CA ASP A 106 -1.37 4.83 16.90
C ASP A 106 -2.02 4.17 15.66
N ALA A 107 -2.19 4.92 14.56
CA ALA A 107 -2.58 4.33 13.28
C ALA A 107 -1.39 3.52 12.69
N PRO A 108 -1.58 2.24 12.34
CA PRO A 108 -0.58 1.46 11.61
C PRO A 108 -0.25 2.10 10.25
N VAL A 109 0.99 1.94 9.78
CA VAL A 109 1.44 2.50 8.49
C VAL A 109 0.59 2.06 7.31
N ALA A 110 0.02 0.85 7.38
CA ALA A 110 -0.74 0.25 6.31
C ALA A 110 -1.96 -0.49 6.83
N LYS A 111 -2.91 -0.78 5.94
CA LYS A 111 -4.07 -1.63 6.22
C LYS A 111 -4.14 -2.73 5.17
N LEU A 112 -4.71 -3.88 5.53
CA LEU A 112 -4.92 -4.97 4.58
C LEU A 112 -5.86 -4.47 3.47
N GLU A 113 -5.45 -4.63 2.21
CA GLU A 113 -6.26 -4.27 1.05
C GLU A 113 -6.88 -5.53 0.43
N PHE A 114 -6.06 -6.54 0.15
CA PHE A 114 -6.46 -7.82 -0.43
C PHE A 114 -5.39 -8.89 -0.16
N LEU A 115 -5.65 -10.12 -0.57
CA LEU A 115 -4.67 -11.20 -0.65
C LEU A 115 -4.30 -11.45 -2.12
N ALA A 116 -3.04 -11.78 -2.39
CA ALA A 116 -2.56 -12.02 -3.75
C ALA A 116 -1.91 -13.39 -3.89
N SER A 117 -2.15 -14.05 -5.02
CA SER A 117 -1.47 -15.29 -5.41
C SER A 117 -0.77 -15.09 -6.75
N ALA A 118 0.47 -15.59 -6.89
CA ALA A 118 1.16 -15.58 -8.16
C ALA A 118 0.60 -16.68 -9.08
N ALA A 119 0.33 -16.34 -10.33
CA ALA A 119 -0.03 -17.26 -11.38
C ALA A 119 1.05 -17.24 -12.47
N VAL A 120 1.39 -18.41 -13.01
CA VAL A 120 2.39 -18.56 -14.07
C VAL A 120 1.84 -19.40 -15.20
N SER A 121 2.00 -18.94 -16.45
CA SER A 121 1.66 -19.68 -17.66
C SER A 121 2.74 -20.69 -18.06
N ALA A 122 2.47 -21.52 -19.05
CA ALA A 122 3.43 -22.49 -19.60
C ALA A 122 4.66 -21.83 -20.23
N ASP A 123 4.52 -20.63 -20.82
CA ASP A 123 5.61 -19.84 -21.39
C ASP A 123 6.30 -18.90 -20.37
N GLY A 124 5.91 -18.98 -19.09
CA GLY A 124 6.57 -18.26 -18.00
C GLY A 124 6.08 -16.82 -17.78
N GLN A 125 5.02 -16.39 -18.48
CA GLN A 125 4.35 -15.14 -18.14
C GLN A 125 3.76 -15.22 -16.74
N LYS A 126 3.75 -14.08 -16.05
CA LYS A 126 3.27 -13.97 -14.67
C LYS A 126 2.07 -13.06 -14.55
N ALA A 127 1.16 -13.45 -13.68
CA ALA A 127 0.02 -12.65 -13.28
C ALA A 127 -0.17 -12.72 -11.76
N SER A 128 -0.81 -11.70 -11.20
CA SER A 128 -1.17 -11.62 -9.80
C SER A 128 -2.68 -11.70 -9.69
N VAL A 129 -3.16 -12.72 -8.98
CA VAL A 129 -4.60 -12.95 -8.74
C VAL A 129 -4.94 -12.34 -7.40
N TRP A 130 -5.74 -11.28 -7.40
CA TRP A 130 -6.14 -10.59 -6.19
C TRP A 130 -7.47 -11.13 -5.70
N THR A 131 -7.53 -11.44 -4.40
CA THR A 131 -8.70 -11.98 -3.73
C THR A 131 -9.05 -11.12 -2.52
N ALA A 132 -10.34 -10.87 -2.35
CA ALA A 132 -10.85 -10.12 -1.21
C ALA A 132 -12.07 -10.82 -0.63
N ARG A 133 -12.30 -10.59 0.66
CA ARG A 133 -13.49 -11.09 1.34
C ARG A 133 -14.69 -10.22 0.97
N THR A 134 -15.70 -10.83 0.38
CA THR A 134 -17.01 -10.23 0.06
C THR A 134 -18.06 -10.93 0.91
N GLY A 135 -18.54 -10.26 1.96
CA GLY A 135 -19.36 -10.88 2.99
C GLY A 135 -18.59 -12.00 3.70
N ASP A 136 -19.11 -13.22 3.68
CA ASP A 136 -18.45 -14.39 4.27
C ASP A 136 -17.64 -15.22 3.28
N THR A 137 -17.51 -14.76 2.04
CA THR A 137 -16.85 -15.52 0.96
C THR A 137 -15.62 -14.80 0.44
N TRP A 138 -14.58 -15.56 0.09
CA TRP A 138 -13.45 -15.04 -0.69
C TRP A 138 -13.80 -15.06 -2.18
N LYS A 139 -13.42 -14.00 -2.89
CA LYS A 139 -13.64 -13.88 -4.34
C LYS A 139 -12.41 -13.30 -5.01
N VAL A 140 -12.14 -13.73 -6.24
CA VAL A 140 -11.22 -13.01 -7.13
C VAL A 140 -11.85 -11.66 -7.46
N VAL A 141 -11.10 -10.58 -7.22
CA VAL A 141 -11.53 -9.21 -7.48
C VAL A 141 -10.72 -8.54 -8.58
N ASN A 142 -9.52 -9.04 -8.89
CA ASN A 142 -8.69 -8.54 -9.97
C ASN A 142 -7.67 -9.58 -10.44
N ILE A 143 -7.19 -9.44 -11.68
CA ILE A 143 -6.00 -10.12 -12.19
C ILE A 143 -5.10 -9.05 -12.83
N ALA A 144 -3.88 -8.91 -12.32
CA ALA A 144 -2.89 -7.96 -12.80
C ALA A 144 -1.71 -8.67 -13.48
N THR A 145 -1.00 -7.98 -14.36
CA THR A 145 0.23 -8.50 -14.99
C THR A 145 1.39 -8.41 -14.01
N GLY A 146 2.29 -9.40 -14.04
CA GLY A 146 3.44 -9.48 -13.15
C GLY A 146 3.13 -10.21 -11.85
N ASP A 147 4.06 -10.17 -10.90
CA ASP A 147 3.98 -10.89 -9.61
C ASP A 147 4.42 -10.02 -8.42
N ASP A 148 4.36 -8.70 -8.59
CA ASP A 148 4.89 -7.68 -7.67
C ASP A 148 4.52 -7.94 -6.21
N GLU A 149 3.25 -8.27 -5.93
CA GLU A 149 2.78 -8.53 -4.57
C GLU A 149 3.57 -9.65 -3.89
N THR A 150 3.68 -10.81 -4.55
CA THR A 150 4.42 -11.96 -4.00
C THR A 150 5.93 -11.73 -4.01
N ARG A 151 6.44 -11.06 -5.05
CA ARG A 151 7.87 -10.77 -5.21
C ARG A 151 8.36 -9.82 -4.13
N TYR A 152 7.64 -8.72 -3.88
CA TYR A 152 7.99 -7.75 -2.84
C TYR A 152 7.68 -8.26 -1.44
N ALA A 153 6.65 -9.10 -1.24
CA ALA A 153 6.47 -9.80 0.03
C ALA A 153 7.70 -10.64 0.39
N ALA A 154 8.21 -11.43 -0.57
CA ALA A 154 9.41 -12.24 -0.37
C ALA A 154 10.67 -11.37 -0.21
N GLU A 155 10.81 -10.29 -0.97
CA GLU A 155 11.93 -9.36 -0.84
C GLU A 155 11.95 -8.66 0.52
N GLY A 156 10.81 -8.14 0.98
CA GLY A 156 10.70 -7.50 2.28
C GLY A 156 11.03 -8.46 3.43
N ALA A 157 10.60 -9.73 3.35
CA ALA A 157 10.97 -10.74 4.33
C ALA A 157 12.49 -10.98 4.42
N ARG A 158 13.20 -10.90 3.29
CA ARG A 158 14.68 -10.98 3.25
C ARG A 158 15.34 -9.69 3.72
N LYS A 159 14.83 -8.53 3.30
CA LYS A 159 15.44 -7.22 3.57
C LYS A 159 15.25 -6.77 5.02
N LEU A 160 14.10 -7.10 5.61
CA LEU A 160 13.72 -6.72 6.97
C LEU A 160 12.77 -7.76 7.56
N SER A 161 13.33 -8.87 8.05
CA SER A 161 12.58 -10.02 8.55
C SER A 161 11.59 -9.66 9.65
N GLY A 162 10.35 -10.16 9.50
CA GLY A 162 9.22 -9.84 10.38
C GLY A 162 8.65 -8.43 10.19
N GLY A 163 9.06 -7.72 9.14
CA GLY A 163 8.46 -6.44 8.76
C GLY A 163 7.16 -6.59 7.96
N THR A 164 6.37 -5.53 7.95
CA THR A 164 5.17 -5.40 7.14
C THR A 164 5.54 -4.81 5.78
N VAL A 165 5.32 -5.58 4.71
CA VAL A 165 5.43 -5.06 3.34
C VAL A 165 4.15 -4.31 2.98
N PHE A 166 4.27 -3.12 2.43
CA PHE A 166 3.11 -2.33 2.02
C PHE A 166 3.38 -1.49 0.77
N ARG A 167 2.31 -1.14 0.06
CA ARG A 167 2.33 -0.29 -1.13
C ARG A 167 1.84 1.12 -0.83
N GLU A 168 2.40 2.09 -1.55
CA GLU A 168 1.92 3.47 -1.67
C GLU A 168 1.44 3.66 -3.12
N PRO A 169 0.15 3.40 -3.40
CA PRO A 169 -0.37 3.34 -4.77
C PRO A 169 -0.14 4.62 -5.58
N GLN A 170 -0.16 5.79 -4.92
CA GLN A 170 -0.09 7.11 -5.54
C GLN A 170 1.22 7.34 -6.31
N ILE A 171 2.29 6.64 -5.96
CA ILE A 171 3.59 6.73 -6.64
C ILE A 171 4.11 5.35 -7.06
N ASN A 172 3.25 4.33 -7.05
CA ASN A 172 3.62 2.94 -7.36
C ASN A 172 4.82 2.42 -6.56
N ALA A 173 4.95 2.82 -5.29
CA ALA A 173 6.10 2.47 -4.46
C ALA A 173 5.81 1.31 -3.50
N TRP A 174 6.80 0.45 -3.30
CA TRP A 174 6.76 -0.65 -2.33
C TRP A 174 7.79 -0.46 -1.21
N TYR A 175 7.36 -0.74 0.03
CA TYR A 175 8.18 -0.59 1.22
C TYR A 175 8.08 -1.80 2.14
N VAL A 176 9.04 -1.95 3.05
CA VAL A 176 8.92 -2.80 4.24
C VAL A 176 9.16 -1.97 5.49
N GLN A 177 8.27 -2.10 6.47
CA GLN A 177 8.36 -1.42 7.76
C GLN A 177 8.58 -2.42 8.90
N ARG A 178 9.51 -2.11 9.80
CA ARG A 178 9.66 -2.82 11.08
C ARG A 178 10.15 -1.85 12.15
N GLY A 179 9.42 -1.79 13.26
CA GLY A 179 9.66 -0.79 14.29
C GLY A 179 9.59 0.62 13.67
N GLU A 180 10.56 1.46 13.97
CA GLU A 180 10.63 2.83 13.45
C GLU A 180 11.28 2.93 12.07
N LYS A 181 11.65 1.82 11.42
CA LYS A 181 12.35 1.85 10.13
C LYS A 181 11.41 1.53 8.97
N VAL A 182 11.52 2.32 7.90
CA VAL A 182 10.86 2.08 6.61
C VAL A 182 11.93 1.98 5.53
N LEU A 183 12.01 0.82 4.86
CA LEU A 183 12.97 0.58 3.79
C LEU A 183 12.27 0.49 2.43
N PRO A 184 12.86 1.02 1.35
CA PRO A 184 12.31 0.89 0.00
C PRO A 184 12.51 -0.53 -0.53
N LEU A 185 11.60 -1.01 -1.38
CA LEU A 185 11.73 -2.28 -2.11
C LEU A 185 11.81 -2.10 -3.62
N ASP A 186 11.48 -0.92 -4.13
CA ASP A 186 11.55 -0.61 -5.56
C ASP A 186 12.16 0.77 -5.85
N ALA A 187 12.33 1.08 -7.13
CA ALA A 187 12.94 2.33 -7.57
C ALA A 187 12.11 3.57 -7.18
N ASP A 188 10.78 3.45 -7.16
CA ASP A 188 9.89 4.54 -6.80
C ASP A 188 9.96 4.86 -5.31
N ALA A 189 10.04 3.83 -4.46
CA ALA A 189 10.33 3.98 -3.04
C ALA A 189 11.73 4.54 -2.79
N VAL A 190 12.76 4.08 -3.51
CA VAL A 190 14.12 4.65 -3.40
C VAL A 190 14.10 6.14 -3.74
N ARG A 191 13.40 6.56 -4.78
CA ARG A 191 13.25 7.98 -5.12
C ARG A 191 12.53 8.76 -4.02
N ALA A 192 11.58 8.13 -3.33
CA ALA A 192 10.77 8.76 -2.30
C ALA A 192 11.48 8.92 -0.95
N VAL A 193 12.29 7.96 -0.53
CA VAL A 193 12.90 7.92 0.81
C VAL A 193 14.41 7.69 0.85
N GLY A 194 15.06 7.54 -0.31
CA GLY A 194 16.48 7.21 -0.43
C GLY A 194 16.79 5.72 -0.25
N GLU A 195 17.95 5.28 -0.74
CA GLU A 195 18.38 3.86 -0.69
C GLU A 195 18.45 3.28 0.73
N GLY A 196 18.87 4.11 1.70
CA GLY A 196 18.96 3.75 3.11
C GLY A 196 17.60 3.66 3.83
N GLY A 197 16.52 4.08 3.16
CA GLY A 197 15.21 4.25 3.75
C GLY A 197 15.12 5.46 4.68
N THR A 198 14.09 5.46 5.51
CA THR A 198 13.77 6.57 6.41
C THR A 198 13.18 6.07 7.73
N THR A 199 12.94 6.99 8.67
CA THR A 199 12.22 6.68 9.91
C THR A 199 10.71 6.70 9.65
N LEU A 200 9.94 6.00 10.48
CA LEU A 200 8.48 5.95 10.37
C LEU A 200 7.86 7.35 10.51
N ASP A 201 8.39 8.19 11.39
CA ASP A 201 7.91 9.56 11.59
C ASP A 201 8.22 10.46 10.39
N ALA A 202 9.42 10.35 9.82
CA ALA A 202 9.77 11.08 8.60
C ALA A 202 8.91 10.62 7.42
N TYR A 203 8.64 9.32 7.33
CA TYR A 203 7.70 8.77 6.36
C TYR A 203 6.28 9.30 6.56
N ARG A 204 5.79 9.33 7.81
CA ARG A 204 4.48 9.91 8.19
C ARG A 204 4.39 11.36 7.77
N ALA A 205 5.37 12.18 8.13
CA ALA A 205 5.41 13.60 7.77
C ALA A 205 5.40 13.81 6.25
N ARG A 206 6.09 12.95 5.50
CA ARG A 206 6.09 12.98 4.02
C ARG A 206 4.70 12.66 3.46
N VAL A 207 4.09 11.53 3.82
CA VAL A 207 2.79 11.14 3.26
C VAL A 207 1.66 12.06 3.72
N HIS A 208 1.71 12.56 4.95
CA HIS A 208 0.78 13.56 5.45
C HIS A 208 0.85 14.84 4.62
N ARG A 209 2.06 15.35 4.35
CA ARG A 209 2.26 16.52 3.48
C ARG A 209 1.77 16.27 2.04
N ALA A 210 1.93 15.04 1.53
CA ALA A 210 1.57 14.72 0.15
C ALA A 210 0.06 14.51 -0.06
N TYR A 211 -0.63 13.96 0.95
CA TYR A 211 -1.97 13.40 0.80
C TYR A 211 -2.96 13.78 1.90
N GLY A 212 -2.51 14.35 3.02
CA GLY A 212 -3.37 14.64 4.18
C GLY A 212 -4.51 15.61 3.87
N ASP A 213 -4.31 16.49 2.90
CA ASP A 213 -5.32 17.44 2.41
C ASP A 213 -6.30 16.84 1.39
N LYS A 214 -6.09 15.58 0.97
CA LYS A 214 -6.86 14.86 -0.07
C LYS A 214 -7.71 13.70 0.48
N LEU A 215 -7.75 13.54 1.80
CA LEU A 215 -8.53 12.50 2.45
C LEU A 215 -10.04 12.81 2.43
N PRO A 216 -10.91 11.79 2.58
CA PRO A 216 -12.35 12.02 2.76
C PRO A 216 -12.63 13.02 3.88
N GLY A 217 -13.58 13.94 3.67
CA GLY A 217 -13.94 15.00 4.61
C GLY A 217 -13.06 16.26 4.55
N THR A 218 -11.94 16.25 3.81
CA THR A 218 -11.08 17.44 3.62
C THR A 218 -11.73 18.50 2.73
N ALA A 219 -11.13 19.69 2.66
CA ALA A 219 -11.60 20.73 1.73
C ALA A 219 -11.47 20.28 0.26
N TYR A 220 -10.49 19.46 -0.07
CA TYR A 220 -10.33 18.86 -1.39
C TYR A 220 -11.52 17.93 -1.73
N ASP A 221 -11.88 17.05 -0.79
CA ASP A 221 -13.02 16.15 -0.92
C ASP A 221 -14.36 16.91 -1.00
N ARG A 222 -14.58 17.90 -0.11
CA ARG A 222 -15.77 18.77 -0.13
C ARG A 222 -15.95 19.56 -1.43
N LYS A 223 -14.86 19.81 -2.18
CA LYS A 223 -14.90 20.45 -3.50
C LYS A 223 -15.19 19.46 -4.64
N GLY A 224 -15.43 18.18 -4.34
CA GLY A 224 -15.71 17.13 -5.33
C GLY A 224 -14.47 16.70 -6.13
N LEU A 225 -13.27 17.10 -5.72
CA LEU A 225 -12.04 16.86 -6.49
C LEU A 225 -11.47 15.45 -6.29
N ALA A 226 -12.00 14.69 -5.33
CA ALA A 226 -11.58 13.32 -5.02
C ALA A 226 -11.88 12.31 -6.15
N GLY A 227 -12.83 12.62 -7.04
CA GLY A 227 -13.24 11.73 -8.14
C GLY A 227 -12.65 12.04 -9.52
N GLY A 228 -11.84 13.10 -9.67
CA GLY A 228 -11.35 13.55 -10.98
C GLY A 228 -12.41 14.18 -11.91
N TYR A 229 -13.69 14.14 -11.51
CA TYR A 229 -14.79 14.84 -12.17
C TYR A 229 -15.07 16.14 -11.40
N ALA A 230 -14.18 17.13 -11.50
CA ALA A 230 -14.57 18.48 -11.15
C ALA A 230 -15.71 18.87 -12.10
N GLY A 231 -16.93 18.93 -11.57
CA GLY A 231 -18.12 19.26 -12.34
C GLY A 231 -17.90 20.55 -13.11
N SER A 232 -18.35 20.55 -14.36
CA SER A 232 -18.58 21.77 -15.15
C SER A 232 -19.61 22.63 -14.43
N ALA A 233 -19.17 23.36 -13.41
CA ALA A 233 -19.96 24.34 -12.69
C ALA A 233 -19.34 25.71 -12.95
N GLU A 234 -19.39 26.11 -14.22
CA GLU A 234 -19.51 27.51 -14.66
C GLU A 234 -19.79 27.49 -16.17
N GLN A 235 -21.04 27.19 -16.54
CA GLN A 235 -21.59 27.83 -17.74
C GLN A 235 -21.96 29.25 -17.30
N PRO A 236 -21.37 30.30 -17.91
CA PRO A 236 -21.87 31.65 -17.74
C PRO A 236 -23.33 31.66 -18.18
N SER A 237 -24.20 32.09 -17.28
CA SER A 237 -25.57 32.44 -17.63
C SER A 237 -25.50 33.49 -18.74
N VAL A 238 -25.83 33.08 -19.96
CA VAL A 238 -26.00 34.02 -21.07
C VAL A 238 -27.21 34.85 -20.71
N GLN A 239 -26.93 36.07 -20.27
CA GLN A 239 -27.92 37.10 -20.03
C GLN A 239 -28.65 37.40 -21.34
N LYS A 240 -29.97 37.46 -21.20
CA LYS A 240 -30.98 37.84 -22.19
C LYS A 240 -30.57 39.13 -22.93
N ALA A 241 -30.50 39.07 -24.25
CA ALA A 241 -30.69 40.23 -25.12
C ALA A 241 -31.60 39.79 -26.28
N GLY A 242 -32.82 40.34 -26.30
CA GLY A 242 -33.80 40.08 -27.35
C GLY A 242 -33.58 40.96 -28.58
N ALA A 243 -33.93 40.43 -29.75
CA ALA A 243 -34.43 41.17 -30.90
C ALA A 243 -34.98 40.19 -31.97
N ASP A 244 -36.31 40.17 -32.08
CA ASP A 244 -37.17 39.99 -33.27
C ASP A 244 -36.81 39.09 -34.48
N ARG A 245 -37.76 38.14 -34.71
CA ARG A 245 -38.35 37.64 -35.98
C ARG A 245 -37.64 36.55 -36.82
N PRO A 246 -38.42 35.72 -37.58
CA PRO A 246 -39.62 34.97 -37.19
C PRO A 246 -39.52 33.46 -37.57
N ALA A 247 -40.50 32.71 -37.07
CA ALA A 247 -40.67 31.26 -37.20
C ALA A 247 -40.81 30.74 -38.64
N ALA A 248 -40.20 29.57 -38.90
CA ALA A 248 -40.56 28.68 -39.99
C ALA A 248 -40.96 27.31 -39.42
N ALA A 249 -42.10 26.81 -39.89
CA ALA A 249 -42.87 25.71 -39.33
C ALA A 249 -42.25 24.31 -39.60
N ALA A 250 -42.52 23.40 -38.66
CA ALA A 250 -42.34 21.96 -38.82
C ALA A 250 -43.37 21.35 -39.78
N PRO A 251 -43.12 20.15 -40.32
CA PRO A 251 -44.14 19.16 -40.51
C PRO A 251 -44.14 18.17 -39.34
N ARG A 252 -45.34 18.00 -38.76
CA ARG A 252 -45.72 16.86 -37.93
C ARG A 252 -45.79 15.61 -38.81
N GLY A 253 -45.27 14.51 -38.32
CA GLY A 253 -45.56 13.17 -38.82
C GLY A 253 -46.00 12.32 -37.63
N ASP A 254 -47.31 12.13 -37.51
CA ASP A 254 -47.96 11.21 -36.58
C ASP A 254 -47.65 9.75 -36.96
N GLY A 255 -47.56 8.87 -35.96
CA GLY A 255 -47.67 7.42 -36.22
C GLY A 255 -47.05 6.48 -35.19
N GLY A 256 -47.76 6.24 -34.08
CA GLY A 256 -47.88 4.90 -33.49
C GLY A 256 -46.73 4.38 -32.61
N SER A 257 -46.87 4.55 -31.29
CA SER A 257 -46.35 3.58 -30.33
C SER A 257 -47.26 2.34 -30.29
N PRO A 258 -46.72 1.18 -29.89
CA PRO A 258 -47.14 0.71 -28.58
C PRO A 258 -45.95 0.42 -27.66
N ALA A 259 -46.16 0.80 -26.41
CA ALA A 259 -45.30 0.54 -25.28
C ALA A 259 -45.03 -0.96 -25.10
N VAL A 260 -43.76 -1.31 -24.90
CA VAL A 260 -43.38 -2.55 -24.23
C VAL A 260 -42.63 -2.12 -22.97
N ALA A 261 -43.34 -2.16 -21.85
CA ALA A 261 -42.76 -1.93 -20.54
C ALA A 261 -41.92 -3.16 -20.14
N PHE A 262 -40.61 -3.00 -20.04
CA PHE A 262 -39.76 -3.89 -19.27
C PHE A 262 -39.12 -3.09 -18.13
N ALA A 263 -39.68 -3.27 -16.94
CA ALA A 263 -39.00 -2.97 -15.71
C ALA A 263 -38.03 -4.13 -15.41
N ALA A 264 -36.73 -3.84 -15.25
CA ALA A 264 -35.85 -4.53 -14.30
C ALA A 264 -34.42 -3.96 -14.33
N THR A 265 -34.02 -3.45 -13.16
CA THR A 265 -32.70 -3.52 -12.53
C THR A 265 -31.49 -2.85 -13.18
N ALA A 266 -31.00 -1.85 -12.45
CA ALA A 266 -29.69 -1.22 -12.56
C ALA A 266 -28.54 -2.23 -12.48
N GLY A 267 -27.49 -1.98 -13.25
CA GLY A 267 -26.23 -2.70 -13.17
C GLY A 267 -25.57 -2.87 -14.54
N GLY A 268 -24.91 -1.83 -15.02
CA GLY A 268 -24.18 -1.86 -16.29
C GLY A 268 -22.93 -1.00 -16.23
N ALA A 269 -21.81 -1.63 -15.89
CA ALA A 269 -20.49 -1.04 -15.82
C ALA A 269 -20.07 -0.43 -17.17
N ALA A 270 -19.69 0.85 -17.16
CA ALA A 270 -19.04 1.49 -18.29
C ALA A 270 -17.56 1.06 -18.33
N LEU A 271 -17.22 0.29 -19.35
CA LEU A 271 -15.84 0.01 -19.75
C LEU A 271 -15.24 1.29 -20.35
N ALA A 272 -14.23 1.85 -19.68
CA ALA A 272 -13.35 2.85 -20.29
C ALA A 272 -12.01 2.19 -20.62
N ALA A 273 -11.76 2.05 -21.91
CA ALA A 273 -10.51 1.61 -22.49
C ALA A 273 -9.44 2.70 -22.40
N LEU A 274 -8.20 2.33 -22.04
CA LEU A 274 -7.00 3.04 -22.47
C LEU A 274 -5.95 2.00 -22.90
N GLY A 275 -5.75 1.96 -24.21
CA GLY A 275 -4.68 1.21 -24.85
C GLY A 275 -3.38 2.01 -24.94
N LEU A 276 -2.30 1.24 -24.99
CA LEU A 276 -1.09 1.42 -25.81
C LEU A 276 -0.28 2.71 -25.68
N GLY A 277 0.89 2.55 -25.07
CA GLY A 277 2.05 3.42 -25.23
C GLY A 277 3.34 2.59 -25.35
N GLY A 278 3.45 1.77 -26.40
CA GLY A 278 4.71 1.16 -26.78
C GLY A 278 5.60 2.18 -27.48
N ALA A 279 6.81 2.41 -26.96
CA ALA A 279 7.88 3.05 -27.70
C ALA A 279 9.15 2.22 -27.57
N ALA A 280 9.42 1.46 -28.62
CA ALA A 280 10.72 0.87 -28.89
C ALA A 280 11.74 1.98 -29.20
N VAL A 281 12.91 1.96 -28.54
CA VAL A 281 14.10 2.60 -29.09
C VAL A 281 15.17 1.55 -29.33
N ARG A 282 15.38 1.36 -30.62
CA ARG A 282 16.28 0.42 -31.28
C ARG A 282 17.73 0.86 -31.08
N ARG A 283 18.58 -0.14 -30.84
CA ARG A 283 20.05 -0.09 -30.85
C ARG A 283 20.62 0.86 -31.92
N LEU A 284 21.61 1.66 -31.51
CA LEU A 284 22.71 2.10 -32.36
C LEU A 284 24.02 1.61 -31.75
N ARG A 285 24.47 0.45 -32.25
CA ARG A 285 25.89 0.12 -32.31
C ARG A 285 26.52 1.10 -33.31
N ARG A 286 27.55 1.83 -32.90
CA ARG A 286 28.66 2.22 -33.77
C ARG A 286 29.86 2.65 -32.91
N ARG A 287 30.96 1.93 -33.14
CA ARG A 287 32.33 2.04 -32.63
C ARG A 287 32.58 1.36 -31.29
#